data_AF-A0A6U2T7W2-F1
#
_entry.id   AF-A0A6U2T7W2-F1
#
_cell.length_a   1.000
_cell.length_b   1.000
_cell.length_c   1.000
_cell.angle_alpha   90.00
_cell.angle_beta   90.00
_cell.angle_gamma   90.00
#
_symmetry.space_group_name_H-M   'P 1'
#
loop_
_entity.id
_entity.type
_entity.pdbx_description
1 polymer ?
#
loop_
_entity_poly.entity_id
_entity_poly.type
_entity_poly.pdbx_seq_one_letter_code
_entity_poly.pdbx_strand_id
1 'polypeptide(L)'
;DTEEVGSSMLLEDIKPGFVILFDADPSFIRSLEIHANAMSSAEGPGKNKKDRLRVYFMLFEASAEERQFLKLLEREQNAFERLIDHKRTMPLPITMLGGTTQEMLQATGRVGSYASGAFPLSVDTRTGRGISRSDKERRIIVVDVREFRSALPSILHQQEMRLAPVTLTVGDFVLSPVHCVERKSISDLFGSFASGRLHTQAEAMSKHYKCPCLLIEFDPEKSFSLQNVNELGSDIKQDSICSKMSLLLMHFPRLRILWSRSPYETVKIFKSLKVNHGEPDVEKAVEIGSNESIDNLIIGGGEVTDEDEINEAARDMLLRLPGINRNNARRIIDRCDSIAELAEMSRDDLKELLGPLTGQKLFTFFRKKIAGT
;
A
#
# COMPACT_ATOMS: atom_id res chain seq x y z
N ASP A 1 8.98 -0.45 20.07
CA ASP A 1 7.71 -0.92 20.66
C ASP A 1 7.83 -2.29 21.36
N THR A 2 8.21 -3.39 20.70
CA THR A 2 8.30 -4.71 21.37
C THR A 2 9.44 -4.83 22.39
N GLU A 3 10.57 -4.16 22.15
CA GLU A 3 11.70 -4.15 23.10
C GLU A 3 11.39 -3.28 24.33
N GLU A 4 10.66 -2.18 24.16
CA GLU A 4 10.33 -1.23 25.23
C GLU A 4 9.42 -1.82 26.31
N VAL A 5 8.43 -2.61 25.91
CA VAL A 5 7.51 -3.31 26.82
C VAL A 5 8.28 -4.37 27.65
N GLY A 6 9.22 -5.07 27.01
CA GLY A 6 10.08 -6.04 27.70
C GLY A 6 10.94 -5.38 28.78
N SER A 7 11.53 -4.22 28.47
CA SER A 7 12.34 -3.48 29.44
C SER A 7 11.57 -2.92 30.63
N SER A 8 10.30 -2.51 30.46
CA SER A 8 9.47 -2.05 31.60
C SER A 8 9.12 -3.19 32.56
N MET A 9 8.79 -4.38 32.04
CA MET A 9 8.49 -5.55 32.87
C MET A 9 9.73 -6.02 33.64
N LEU A 10 10.89 -6.01 33.00
CA LEU A 10 12.16 -6.36 33.64
C LEU A 10 12.52 -5.40 34.79
N LEU A 11 12.18 -4.12 34.68
CA LEU A 11 12.42 -3.14 35.74
C LEU A 11 11.54 -3.40 36.98
N GLU A 12 10.27 -3.76 36.78
CA GLU A 12 9.34 -4.10 37.86
C GLU A 12 9.73 -5.39 38.59
N ASP A 13 10.24 -6.38 37.85
CA ASP A 13 10.64 -7.68 38.39
C ASP A 13 11.96 -7.60 39.18
N ILE A 14 12.96 -6.90 38.65
CA ILE A 14 14.33 -6.89 39.21
C ILE A 14 14.49 -5.86 40.32
N LYS A 15 13.69 -4.77 40.32
CA LYS A 15 13.81 -3.62 41.24
C LYS A 15 15.26 -3.23 41.53
N PRO A 16 16.05 -2.88 40.51
CA PRO A 16 17.48 -2.61 40.69
C PRO A 16 17.70 -1.34 41.52
N GLY A 17 18.68 -1.36 42.42
CA GLY A 17 19.15 -0.14 43.11
C GLY A 17 20.14 0.69 42.29
N PHE A 18 20.84 0.05 41.34
CA PHE A 18 21.83 0.67 40.46
C PHE A 18 21.56 0.26 39.01
N VAL A 19 21.57 1.22 38.09
CA VAL A 19 21.42 1.01 36.65
C VAL A 19 22.57 1.69 35.93
N ILE A 20 23.20 0.98 35.00
CA ILE A 20 24.30 1.49 34.18
C ILE A 20 23.83 1.47 32.73
N LEU A 21 23.79 2.65 32.11
CA LEU A 21 23.37 2.84 30.72
C LEU A 21 24.61 2.94 29.83
N PHE A 22 24.71 2.01 28.88
CA PHE A 22 25.77 1.99 27.86
C PHE A 22 25.37 2.83 26.64
N ASP A 23 24.14 2.69 26.18
CA ASP A 23 23.53 3.54 25.18
C ASP A 23 22.44 4.38 25.87
N ALA A 24 22.46 5.68 25.62
CA ALA A 24 21.56 6.63 26.26
C ALA A 24 20.36 6.88 25.35
N ASP A 25 19.33 6.04 25.45
CA ASP A 25 18.04 6.29 24.79
C ASP A 25 17.12 7.15 25.70
N PRO A 26 16.66 8.34 25.25
CA PRO A 26 15.69 9.16 25.99
C PRO A 26 14.42 8.41 26.44
N SER A 27 13.92 7.46 25.65
CA SER A 27 12.70 6.70 25.97
C SER A 27 12.89 5.81 27.21
N PHE A 28 14.05 5.14 27.30
CA PHE A 28 14.38 4.30 28.44
C PHE A 28 14.64 5.12 29.70
N ILE A 29 15.30 6.27 29.58
CA ILE A 29 15.52 7.21 30.70
C ILE A 29 14.19 7.64 31.31
N ARG A 30 13.18 7.99 30.50
CA ARG A 30 11.84 8.35 31.00
C ARG A 30 11.14 7.18 31.68
N SER A 31 11.31 5.97 31.16
CA SER A 31 10.77 4.76 31.78
C SER A 31 11.40 4.52 33.15
N LEU A 32 12.70 4.76 33.30
CA LEU A 32 13.40 4.74 34.59
C LEU A 32 12.90 5.83 35.54
N GLU A 33 12.60 7.04 35.05
CA GLU A 33 12.01 8.12 35.85
C GLU A 33 10.62 7.75 36.40
N ILE A 34 9.75 7.18 35.54
CA ILE A 34 8.42 6.70 35.93
C ILE A 34 8.56 5.58 36.97
N HIS A 35 9.44 4.61 36.74
CA HIS A 35 9.67 3.49 37.65
C HIS A 35 10.25 3.96 39.00
N ALA A 36 11.20 4.90 39.00
CA ALA A 36 11.73 5.50 40.21
C ALA A 36 10.65 6.23 41.03
N ASN A 37 9.73 6.93 40.35
CA ASN A 37 8.59 7.58 40.99
C ASN A 37 7.56 6.57 41.53
N ALA A 38 7.31 5.48 40.81
CA ALA A 38 6.43 4.39 41.25
C ALA A 38 6.98 3.71 42.53
N MET A 39 8.27 3.39 42.56
CA MET A 39 8.92 2.83 43.76
C MET A 39 8.95 3.82 44.93
N SER A 40 9.18 5.11 44.66
CA SER A 40 9.14 6.16 45.69
C SER A 40 7.74 6.41 46.26
N SER A 41 6.68 6.05 45.56
CA SER A 41 5.28 6.22 46.01
C SER A 41 4.76 5.01 46.78
N ALA A 42 5.33 3.82 46.54
CA ALA A 42 4.96 2.57 47.21
C ALA A 42 5.59 2.43 48.61
N GLU A 43 6.71 3.11 48.88
CA GLU A 43 7.41 3.05 50.17
C GLU A 43 7.28 4.38 50.93
N GLY A 44 6.69 4.33 52.13
CA GLY A 44 6.34 5.50 52.94
C GLY A 44 7.52 6.43 53.32
N PRO A 45 7.22 7.59 53.93
CA PRO A 45 8.09 8.78 54.00
C PRO A 45 9.28 8.69 54.98
N GLY A 46 9.86 7.51 55.19
CA GLY A 46 10.78 7.25 56.30
C GLY A 46 12.11 6.56 55.98
N LYS A 47 12.39 6.16 54.73
CA LYS A 47 13.68 5.53 54.40
C LYS A 47 14.65 6.47 53.68
N ASN A 48 15.91 6.33 54.11
CA ASN A 48 17.05 7.16 53.78
C ASN A 48 17.24 7.39 52.27
N LYS A 49 17.76 8.57 51.92
CA LYS A 49 18.23 9.02 50.59
C LYS A 49 19.14 8.02 49.82
N LYS A 50 19.49 6.89 50.42
CA LYS A 50 20.37 5.82 49.91
C LYS A 50 19.66 4.74 49.07
N ASP A 51 18.34 4.56 49.20
CA ASP A 51 17.55 3.57 48.40
C ASP A 51 16.96 4.16 47.11
N ARG A 52 17.35 5.37 46.72
CA ARG A 52 16.94 5.93 45.43
C ARG A 52 17.75 5.26 44.32
N LEU A 53 17.04 4.82 43.27
CA LEU A 53 17.62 4.33 42.02
C LEU A 53 18.75 5.25 41.57
N ARG A 54 19.96 4.71 41.41
CA ARG A 54 21.11 5.44 40.87
C ARG A 54 21.37 5.02 39.44
N VAL A 55 21.24 5.96 38.53
CA VAL A 55 21.50 5.76 37.10
C VAL A 55 22.86 6.37 36.76
N TYR A 56 23.74 5.56 36.18
CA TYR A 56 25.04 6.00 35.67
C TYR A 56 25.02 5.97 34.15
N PHE A 57 25.37 7.10 33.54
CA PHE A 57 25.53 7.22 32.10
C PHE A 57 26.99 7.00 31.72
N MET A 58 27.23 6.12 30.76
CA MET A 58 28.50 6.09 30.05
C MET A 58 28.30 6.76 28.70
N LEU A 59 28.94 7.91 28.54
CA LEU A 59 28.92 8.69 27.31
C LEU A 59 30.37 8.96 26.92
N PHE A 60 30.70 8.72 25.65
CA PHE A 60 31.99 9.10 25.10
C PHE A 60 31.98 10.59 24.77
N GLU A 61 32.91 11.33 25.39
CA GLU A 61 33.08 12.76 25.13
C GLU A 61 33.45 13.02 23.66
N ALA A 62 32.82 14.01 23.05
CA ALA A 62 33.01 14.42 21.65
C ALA A 62 32.68 13.33 20.60
N SER A 63 31.89 12.32 20.98
CA SER A 63 31.45 11.24 20.08
C SER A 63 30.24 11.65 19.21
N ALA A 64 30.00 10.86 18.16
CA ALA A 64 28.77 10.95 17.37
C ALA A 64 27.53 10.62 18.22
N GLU A 65 27.68 9.71 19.18
CA GLU A 65 26.61 9.24 20.07
C GLU A 65 26.11 10.36 20.99
N GLU A 66 27.01 11.10 21.63
CA GLU A 66 26.68 12.29 22.44
C GLU A 66 25.93 13.35 21.59
N ARG A 67 26.43 13.63 20.38
CA ARG A 67 25.78 14.60 19.48
C ARG A 67 24.41 14.14 19.02
N GLN A 68 24.23 12.84 18.80
CA GLN A 68 22.95 12.27 18.42
C GLN A 68 21.95 12.39 19.58
N PHE A 69 22.38 12.04 20.80
CA PHE A 69 21.57 12.18 22.01
C PHE A 69 21.12 13.63 22.25
N LEU A 70 22.07 14.58 22.22
CA LEU A 70 21.76 16.01 22.39
C LEU A 70 20.83 16.54 21.31
N LYS A 71 21.04 16.16 20.04
CA LYS A 71 20.16 16.56 18.93
C LYS A 71 18.75 15.98 19.07
N LEU A 72 18.61 14.75 19.56
CA LEU A 72 17.29 14.16 19.81
C LEU A 72 16.54 14.94 20.89
N LEU A 73 17.22 15.26 22.00
CA LEU A 73 16.64 16.03 23.11
C LEU A 73 16.26 17.45 22.66
N GLU A 74 17.13 18.12 21.92
CA GLU A 74 16.87 19.46 21.36
C GLU A 74 15.71 19.42 20.36
N ARG A 75 15.65 18.41 19.48
CA ARG A 75 14.55 18.23 18.53
C ARG A 75 13.22 18.07 19.25
N GLU A 76 13.21 17.30 20.32
CA GLU A 76 12.02 17.07 21.11
C GLU A 76 11.57 18.31 21.87
N GLN A 77 12.49 19.01 22.54
CA GLN A 77 12.18 20.29 23.20
C GLN A 77 11.58 21.29 22.20
N ASN A 78 12.22 21.46 21.04
CA ASN A 78 11.74 22.34 19.98
C ASN A 78 10.36 21.92 19.45
N ALA A 79 10.08 20.61 19.38
CA ALA A 79 8.77 20.11 18.97
C ALA A 79 7.68 20.45 20.00
N PHE A 80 7.97 20.32 21.29
CA PHE A 80 7.04 20.69 22.36
C PHE A 80 6.79 22.20 22.43
N GLU A 81 7.83 23.02 22.29
CA GLU A 81 7.67 24.48 22.23
C GLU A 81 6.78 24.89 21.07
N ARG A 82 7.00 24.32 19.87
CA ARG A 82 6.13 24.53 18.71
C ARG A 82 4.68 24.11 18.96
N LEU A 83 4.46 22.97 19.62
CA LEU A 83 3.11 22.52 19.97
C LEU A 83 2.43 23.46 20.96
N ILE A 84 3.15 23.99 21.95
CA ILE A 84 2.63 24.96 22.91
C ILE A 84 2.27 26.26 22.20
N ASP A 85 3.12 26.75 21.31
CA ASP A 85 2.88 27.97 20.53
C ASP A 85 1.70 27.80 19.57
N HIS A 86 1.60 26.66 18.88
CA HIS A 86 0.45 26.33 18.04
C HIS A 86 -0.83 26.21 18.87
N LYS A 87 -0.79 25.55 20.03
CA LYS A 87 -1.96 25.46 20.92
C LYS A 87 -2.40 26.83 21.45
N ARG A 88 -1.45 27.73 21.75
CA ARG A 88 -1.75 29.10 22.20
C ARG A 88 -2.40 29.92 21.09
N THR A 89 -2.00 29.71 19.84
CA THR A 89 -2.48 30.47 18.68
C THR A 89 -3.71 29.85 18.02
N MET A 90 -3.97 28.56 18.23
CA MET A 90 -5.11 27.85 17.67
C MET A 90 -6.41 28.31 18.32
N PRO A 91 -7.38 28.84 17.56
CA PRO A 91 -8.72 29.07 18.06
C PRO A 91 -9.34 27.74 18.48
N LEU A 92 -10.08 27.72 19.59
CA LEU A 92 -10.78 26.52 20.05
C LEU A 92 -11.68 25.98 18.91
N PRO A 93 -11.63 24.67 18.60
CA PRO A 93 -12.52 24.11 17.61
C PRO A 93 -13.97 24.33 18.02
N ILE A 94 -14.78 24.82 17.09
CA ILE A 94 -16.20 25.17 17.26
C ILE A 94 -17.02 24.01 17.86
N THR A 95 -16.53 22.77 17.74
CA THR A 95 -17.14 21.55 18.32
C THR A 95 -17.24 21.55 19.85
N MET A 96 -16.52 22.42 20.56
CA MET A 96 -16.61 22.57 22.02
C MET A 96 -17.65 23.61 22.48
N LEU A 97 -18.28 24.37 21.58
CA LEU A 97 -19.52 25.09 21.89
C LEU A 97 -20.69 24.12 21.73
N GLY A 98 -21.11 23.53 22.86
CA GLY A 98 -22.11 22.47 22.96
C GLY A 98 -23.33 22.64 22.06
N GLY A 99 -23.32 21.91 20.96
CA GLY A 99 -24.47 21.67 20.10
C GLY A 99 -24.19 20.41 19.30
N THR A 100 -24.70 19.28 19.79
CA THR A 100 -24.81 18.06 18.99
C THR A 100 -25.46 18.40 17.66
N THR A 101 -24.79 18.04 16.56
CA THR A 101 -25.16 18.35 15.17
C THR A 101 -26.57 17.90 14.76
N GLN A 102 -27.26 17.15 15.62
CA GLN A 102 -28.61 16.62 15.38
C GLN A 102 -29.76 17.58 15.75
N GLU A 103 -29.58 18.47 16.74
CA GLU A 103 -30.66 19.38 17.17
C GLU A 103 -30.69 20.70 16.38
N MET A 104 -29.54 21.20 15.92
CA MET A 104 -29.51 22.39 15.04
C MET A 104 -30.09 22.13 13.65
N LEU A 105 -30.04 20.88 13.16
CA LEU A 105 -30.59 20.51 11.86
C LEU A 105 -32.13 20.53 11.83
N GLN A 106 -32.79 20.41 12.99
CA GLN A 106 -34.26 20.44 13.08
C GLN A 106 -34.82 21.85 13.30
N ALA A 107 -34.05 22.76 13.91
CA ALA A 107 -34.53 24.10 14.25
C ALA A 107 -34.49 25.11 13.09
N THR A 108 -33.66 24.90 12.08
CA THR A 108 -33.50 25.84 10.95
C THR A 108 -33.84 25.19 9.62
N GLY A 109 -35.14 25.11 9.33
CA GLY A 109 -35.64 24.73 8.02
C GLY A 109 -35.32 25.79 6.97
N ARG A 110 -34.10 25.80 6.42
CA ARG A 110 -33.73 26.34 5.10
C ARG A 110 -32.23 26.20 4.80
N VAL A 111 -31.96 25.42 3.74
CA VAL A 111 -30.86 25.45 2.75
C VAL A 111 -29.60 26.29 3.06
N GLY A 112 -28.44 25.65 3.04
CA GLY A 112 -27.15 26.34 2.83
C GLY A 112 -25.94 25.50 3.22
N SER A 113 -25.12 25.16 2.23
CA SER A 113 -23.89 24.35 2.32
C SER A 113 -22.80 24.96 3.22
N TYR A 114 -22.26 24.19 4.17
CA TYR A 114 -20.87 24.31 4.63
C TYR A 114 -20.38 23.05 5.37
N ALA A 115 -19.21 22.57 4.92
CA ALA A 115 -18.11 21.99 5.70
C ALA A 115 -18.38 20.85 6.71
N SER A 116 -17.84 19.67 6.36
CA SER A 116 -17.22 18.69 7.25
C SER A 116 -18.11 17.62 7.93
N GLY A 117 -17.93 16.38 7.47
CA GLY A 117 -17.67 15.22 8.34
C GLY A 117 -18.83 14.67 9.17
N ALA A 118 -19.63 13.77 8.59
CA ALA A 118 -20.32 12.73 9.35
C ALA A 118 -20.53 11.47 8.49
N PHE A 119 -20.03 10.34 8.96
CA PHE A 119 -20.28 9.02 8.40
C PHE A 119 -21.78 8.67 8.49
N PRO A 120 -22.43 8.20 7.42
CA PRO A 120 -23.58 7.33 7.53
C PRO A 120 -23.07 5.89 7.41
N LEU A 121 -22.72 5.29 8.55
CA LEU A 121 -22.74 3.83 8.70
C LEU A 121 -24.17 3.39 8.39
N SER A 122 -24.33 2.78 7.23
CA SER A 122 -25.58 2.25 6.71
C SER A 122 -26.06 1.08 7.57
N VAL A 123 -27.22 1.21 8.21
CA VAL A 123 -28.12 0.08 8.49
C VAL A 123 -29.55 0.60 8.43
N ASP A 124 -30.21 0.37 7.29
CA ASP A 124 -31.64 0.61 7.15
C ASP A 124 -32.38 -0.70 7.46
N THR A 125 -32.74 -0.91 8.73
CA THR A 125 -33.50 -2.06 9.23
C THR A 125 -35.01 -1.79 9.19
N ARG A 126 -35.56 -1.35 8.04
CA ARG A 126 -37.01 -1.29 7.83
C ARG A 126 -37.48 -2.28 6.78
N THR A 127 -37.82 -3.45 7.29
CA THR A 127 -38.82 -4.38 6.76
C THR A 127 -40.10 -3.62 6.41
N GLY A 128 -40.36 -3.42 5.12
CA GLY A 128 -41.51 -2.67 4.65
C GLY A 128 -41.71 -2.83 3.15
N ARG A 129 -42.56 -3.78 2.79
CA ARG A 129 -42.98 -4.17 1.44
C ARG A 129 -43.40 -2.96 0.60
N GLY A 130 -42.52 -2.52 -0.28
CA GLY A 130 -42.78 -1.57 -1.36
C GLY A 130 -41.65 -1.69 -2.35
N ILE A 131 -41.97 -1.98 -3.60
CA ILE A 131 -40.99 -1.98 -4.71
C ILE A 131 -40.47 -0.55 -4.79
N SER A 132 -39.35 -0.28 -4.11
CA SER A 132 -38.60 0.94 -4.30
C SER A 132 -38.16 0.90 -5.76
N ARG A 133 -38.64 1.87 -6.54
CA ARG A 133 -37.97 2.23 -7.78
C ARG A 133 -36.53 2.51 -7.37
N SER A 134 -35.67 1.55 -7.69
CA SER A 134 -34.22 1.53 -7.51
C SER A 134 -33.63 2.92 -7.40
N ASP A 135 -32.81 3.09 -6.37
CA ASP A 135 -31.87 4.16 -5.99
C ASP A 135 -30.94 4.61 -7.16
N LYS A 136 -31.53 4.93 -8.32
CA LYS A 136 -30.91 5.14 -9.65
C LYS A 136 -30.06 6.40 -9.76
N GLU A 137 -29.95 7.19 -8.70
CA GLU A 137 -29.15 8.40 -8.69
C GLU A 137 -27.79 8.23 -8.02
N ARG A 138 -27.56 7.12 -7.30
CA ARG A 138 -26.31 6.91 -6.56
C ARG A 138 -25.29 6.16 -7.39
N ARG A 139 -24.58 6.93 -8.20
CA ARG A 139 -23.43 6.51 -9.00
C ARG A 139 -22.40 5.67 -8.20
N ILE A 140 -22.52 4.35 -8.22
CA ILE A 140 -21.57 3.39 -7.58
C ILE A 140 -20.28 3.19 -8.40
N ILE A 141 -19.10 3.42 -7.83
CA ILE A 141 -17.81 3.13 -8.46
C ILE A 141 -17.14 1.98 -7.71
N VAL A 142 -16.69 0.95 -8.42
CA VAL A 142 -15.88 -0.12 -7.82
C VAL A 142 -14.42 0.35 -7.79
N VAL A 143 -13.78 0.23 -6.64
CA VAL A 143 -12.43 0.73 -6.39
C VAL A 143 -11.57 -0.40 -5.83
N ASP A 144 -10.36 -0.56 -6.36
CA ASP A 144 -9.38 -1.47 -5.78
C ASP A 144 -9.01 -1.03 -4.34
N VAL A 145 -9.05 -1.96 -3.39
CA VAL A 145 -8.59 -1.73 -2.00
C VAL A 145 -7.18 -1.15 -1.94
N ARG A 146 -6.30 -1.50 -2.90
CA ARG A 146 -4.92 -0.99 -2.96
C ARG A 146 -4.87 0.51 -3.23
N GLU A 147 -5.89 1.03 -3.91
CA GLU A 147 -5.97 2.42 -4.36
C GLU A 147 -6.44 3.38 -3.25
N PHE A 148 -6.95 2.86 -2.12
CA PHE A 148 -7.31 3.65 -0.92
C PHE A 148 -6.10 4.29 -0.23
N ARG A 149 -4.86 3.92 -0.61
CA ARG A 149 -3.65 4.63 -0.18
C ARG A 149 -3.54 6.02 -0.81
N SER A 150 -4.29 6.29 -1.88
CA SER A 150 -4.31 7.58 -2.56
C SER A 150 -5.40 8.53 -2.02
N ALA A 151 -5.27 9.82 -2.33
CA ALA A 151 -6.27 10.82 -1.97
C ALA A 151 -7.55 10.77 -2.83
N LEU A 152 -7.53 10.09 -3.98
CA LEU A 152 -8.62 10.13 -4.95
C LEU A 152 -9.92 9.48 -4.41
N PRO A 153 -9.91 8.27 -3.80
CA PRO A 153 -11.11 7.69 -3.20
C PRO A 153 -11.79 8.60 -2.17
N SER A 154 -11.01 9.24 -1.29
CA SER A 154 -11.54 10.18 -0.30
C SER A 154 -12.27 11.36 -0.94
N ILE A 155 -11.71 11.92 -2.03
CA ILE A 155 -12.30 13.04 -2.76
C ILE A 155 -13.53 12.61 -3.57
N LEU A 156 -13.52 11.40 -4.16
CA LEU A 156 -14.69 10.83 -4.84
C LEU A 156 -15.87 10.69 -3.86
N HIS A 157 -15.60 10.22 -2.65
CA HIS A 157 -16.62 10.09 -1.61
C HIS A 157 -17.15 11.44 -1.12
N GLN A 158 -16.27 12.43 -0.91
CA GLN A 158 -16.66 13.80 -0.58
C GLN A 158 -17.58 14.43 -1.63
N GLN A 159 -17.48 13.97 -2.88
CA GLN A 159 -18.24 14.46 -4.03
C GLN A 159 -19.52 13.64 -4.30
N GLU A 160 -20.03 12.95 -3.28
CA GLU A 160 -21.28 12.18 -3.24
C GLU A 160 -21.29 10.93 -4.15
N MET A 161 -20.12 10.41 -4.55
CA MET A 161 -20.04 9.12 -5.24
C MET A 161 -19.89 7.98 -4.23
N ARG A 162 -20.74 6.96 -4.38
CA ARG A 162 -20.67 5.75 -3.55
C ARG A 162 -19.53 4.87 -4.06
N LEU A 163 -18.61 4.51 -3.18
CA LEU A 163 -17.49 3.63 -3.49
C LEU A 163 -17.79 2.22 -2.99
N ALA A 164 -17.52 1.22 -3.83
CA ALA A 164 -17.53 -0.19 -3.47
C ALA A 164 -16.07 -0.66 -3.43
N PRO A 165 -15.46 -0.80 -2.24
CA PRO A 165 -14.09 -1.32 -2.10
C PRO A 165 -14.09 -2.82 -2.40
N VAL A 166 -13.31 -3.23 -3.40
CA VAL A 166 -13.16 -4.63 -3.81
C VAL A 166 -11.72 -4.87 -4.23
N THR A 167 -11.16 -6.05 -3.99
CA THR A 167 -9.87 -6.44 -4.56
C THR A 167 -10.00 -6.74 -6.05
N LEU A 168 -9.62 -5.79 -6.90
CA LEU A 168 -9.64 -5.98 -8.35
C LEU A 168 -8.31 -6.58 -8.84
N THR A 169 -8.39 -7.55 -9.74
CA THR A 169 -7.21 -8.11 -10.42
C THR A 169 -6.75 -7.22 -11.58
N VAL A 170 -7.69 -6.59 -12.27
CA VAL A 170 -7.48 -5.81 -13.49
C VAL A 170 -8.06 -4.40 -13.33
N GLY A 171 -7.18 -3.39 -13.33
CA GLY A 171 -7.51 -1.98 -13.20
C GLY A 171 -7.78 -1.52 -11.76
N ASP A 172 -7.74 -0.20 -11.55
CA ASP A 172 -7.88 0.41 -10.22
C ASP A 172 -9.30 0.89 -9.95
N PHE A 173 -10.00 1.35 -11.00
CA PHE A 173 -11.39 1.81 -10.90
C PHE A 173 -12.24 1.22 -12.02
N VAL A 174 -13.41 0.69 -11.67
CA VAL A 174 -14.44 0.29 -12.64
C VAL A 174 -15.61 1.26 -12.51
N LEU A 175 -15.78 2.11 -13.53
CA LEU A 175 -16.81 3.14 -13.54
C LEU A 175 -18.16 2.60 -14.02
N SER A 176 -18.12 1.60 -14.90
CA SER A 176 -19.25 1.00 -15.61
C SER A 176 -18.81 -0.37 -16.16
N PRO A 177 -19.69 -1.31 -16.53
CA PRO A 177 -19.30 -2.61 -17.08
C PRO A 177 -18.40 -2.53 -18.32
N VAL A 178 -18.41 -1.39 -19.01
CA VAL A 178 -17.62 -1.11 -20.21
C VAL A 178 -16.30 -0.40 -19.92
N HIS A 179 -16.24 0.36 -18.82
CA HIS A 179 -15.17 1.33 -18.54
C HIS A 179 -14.32 0.88 -17.36
N CYS A 180 -13.08 0.52 -17.65
CA CYS A 180 -12.04 0.24 -16.68
C CYS A 180 -10.99 1.35 -16.74
N VAL A 181 -10.57 1.85 -15.58
CA VAL A 181 -9.58 2.92 -15.46
C VAL A 181 -8.40 2.41 -14.63
N GLU A 182 -7.20 2.50 -15.21
CA GLU A 182 -5.93 2.39 -14.49
C GLU A 182 -5.44 3.80 -14.18
N ARG A 183 -5.21 4.11 -12.91
CA ARG A 183 -4.63 5.37 -12.48
C ARG A 183 -3.12 5.23 -12.41
N LYS A 184 -2.40 6.19 -12.98
CA LYS A 184 -0.94 6.24 -12.91
C LYS A 184 -0.48 7.65 -12.58
N SER A 185 0.31 7.77 -11.50
CA SER A 185 1.06 8.99 -11.23
C SER A 185 2.17 9.17 -12.26
N ILE A 186 2.70 10.38 -12.41
CA ILE A 186 3.81 10.64 -13.33
C ILE A 186 5.00 9.73 -13.04
N SER A 187 5.47 9.66 -11.78
CA SER A 187 6.60 8.82 -11.39
C SER A 187 6.36 7.34 -11.67
N ASP A 188 5.14 6.86 -11.42
CA ASP A 188 4.80 5.46 -11.69
C ASP A 188 4.70 5.18 -13.19
N LEU A 189 4.33 6.17 -14.00
CA LEU A 189 4.29 6.05 -15.46
C LEU A 189 5.69 5.82 -16.02
N PHE A 190 6.67 6.63 -15.59
CA PHE A 190 8.08 6.45 -15.96
C PHE A 190 8.58 5.04 -15.58
N GLY A 191 8.37 4.63 -14.33
CA GLY A 191 8.78 3.31 -13.85
C GLY A 191 8.05 2.15 -14.55
N SER A 192 6.77 2.31 -14.87
CA SER A 192 5.97 1.29 -15.55
C SER A 192 6.34 1.12 -17.02
N PHE A 193 6.78 2.20 -17.69
CA PHE A 193 7.34 2.11 -19.04
C PHE A 193 8.74 1.48 -19.05
N ALA A 194 9.58 1.75 -18.04
CA ALA A 194 10.91 1.16 -17.93
C ALA A 194 10.85 -0.35 -17.66
N SER A 195 9.93 -0.80 -16.82
CA SER A 195 9.73 -2.22 -16.48
C SER A 195 8.89 -3.00 -17.50
N GLY A 196 8.20 -2.31 -18.43
CA GLY A 196 7.24 -2.94 -19.33
C GLY A 196 5.91 -3.35 -18.67
N ARG A 197 5.75 -3.12 -17.35
CA ARG A 197 4.54 -3.45 -16.58
C ARG A 197 3.28 -2.84 -17.19
N LEU A 198 3.35 -1.60 -17.67
CA LEU A 198 2.19 -0.92 -18.25
C LEU A 198 1.60 -1.67 -19.45
N HIS A 199 2.45 -2.33 -20.26
CA HIS A 199 1.99 -3.11 -21.40
C HIS A 199 1.15 -4.30 -20.95
N THR A 200 1.62 -5.05 -19.94
CA THR A 200 0.87 -6.20 -19.39
C THR A 200 -0.46 -5.78 -18.77
N GLN A 201 -0.49 -4.63 -18.09
CA GLN A 201 -1.72 -4.07 -17.53
C GLN A 201 -2.70 -3.64 -18.64
N ALA A 202 -2.20 -2.95 -19.67
CA ALA A 202 -3.02 -2.55 -20.82
C ALA A 202 -3.58 -3.76 -21.59
N GLU A 203 -2.79 -4.83 -21.70
CA GLU A 203 -3.22 -6.09 -22.32
C GLU A 203 -4.36 -6.74 -21.52
N ALA A 204 -4.19 -6.89 -20.21
CA ALA A 204 -5.21 -7.45 -19.33
C ALA A 204 -6.50 -6.61 -19.39
N MET A 205 -6.42 -5.28 -19.29
CA MET A 205 -7.59 -4.41 -19.39
C MET A 205 -8.29 -4.50 -20.75
N SER A 206 -7.53 -4.63 -21.85
CA SER A 206 -8.09 -4.68 -23.21
C SER A 206 -8.80 -5.99 -23.53
N LYS A 207 -8.45 -7.08 -22.83
CA LYS A 207 -9.12 -8.38 -22.95
C LYS A 207 -10.50 -8.37 -22.30
N HIS A 208 -10.58 -7.80 -21.09
CA HIS A 208 -11.78 -7.89 -20.24
C HIS A 208 -12.77 -6.75 -20.43
N TYR A 209 -12.27 -5.55 -20.75
CA TYR A 209 -13.10 -4.36 -20.85
C TYR A 209 -13.14 -3.79 -22.26
N LYS A 210 -14.32 -3.31 -22.66
CA LYS A 210 -14.52 -2.77 -24.01
C LYS A 210 -13.86 -1.41 -24.21
N CYS A 211 -13.77 -0.59 -23.16
CA CYS A 211 -13.14 0.73 -23.15
C CYS A 211 -12.14 0.82 -21.98
N PRO A 212 -10.89 0.37 -22.16
CA PRO A 212 -9.83 0.56 -21.18
C PRO A 212 -9.32 2.01 -21.24
N CYS A 213 -9.20 2.64 -20.07
CA CYS A 213 -8.75 4.01 -19.91
C CYS A 213 -7.50 4.06 -19.03
N LEU A 214 -6.45 4.72 -19.50
CA LEU A 214 -5.30 5.08 -18.69
C LEU A 214 -5.46 6.52 -18.21
N LEU A 215 -5.68 6.70 -16.92
CA LEU A 215 -5.73 8.01 -16.27
C LEU A 215 -4.33 8.39 -15.79
N ILE A 216 -3.77 9.43 -16.38
CA ILE A 216 -2.50 10.03 -15.97
C ILE A 216 -2.82 11.26 -15.14
N GLU A 217 -2.49 11.18 -13.85
CA GLU A 217 -2.72 12.25 -12.89
C GLU A 217 -1.43 13.01 -12.60
N PHE A 218 -1.50 14.34 -12.76
CA PHE A 218 -0.43 15.25 -12.39
C PHE A 218 -0.61 15.79 -10.99
N ASP A 219 0.51 16.07 -10.36
CA ASP A 219 0.57 16.78 -9.09
C ASP A 219 0.33 18.28 -9.36
N PRO A 220 -0.63 18.95 -8.69
CA PRO A 220 -0.91 20.37 -8.88
C PRO A 220 0.28 21.27 -8.54
N GLU A 221 1.22 20.80 -7.71
CA GLU A 221 2.42 21.58 -7.34
C GLU A 221 3.55 21.49 -8.37
N LYS A 222 3.46 20.54 -9.32
CA LYS A 222 4.48 20.31 -10.34
C LYS A 222 4.06 20.87 -11.69
N SER A 223 5.04 21.26 -12.52
CA SER A 223 4.78 21.71 -13.88
C SER A 223 4.10 20.60 -14.70
N PHE A 224 3.07 20.97 -15.46
CA PHE A 224 2.36 20.08 -16.36
C PHE A 224 3.21 19.85 -17.62
N SER A 225 4.26 19.05 -17.50
CA SER A 225 5.13 18.69 -18.63
C SER A 225 5.70 17.30 -18.40
N LEU A 226 5.48 16.40 -19.37
CA LEU A 226 6.04 15.04 -19.33
C LEU A 226 7.54 15.02 -19.63
N GLN A 227 8.01 15.98 -20.41
CA GLN A 227 9.39 16.14 -20.84
C GLN A 227 9.71 17.63 -20.93
N ASN A 228 10.97 17.99 -20.69
CA ASN A 228 11.45 19.34 -20.98
C ASN A 228 11.43 19.57 -22.49
N VAL A 229 10.98 20.75 -22.92
CA VAL A 229 10.93 21.13 -24.36
C VAL A 229 12.30 20.99 -25.03
N ASN A 230 13.38 21.14 -24.27
CA ASN A 230 14.77 21.01 -24.74
C ASN A 230 15.23 19.56 -24.97
N GLU A 231 14.51 18.56 -24.46
CA GLU A 231 14.80 17.13 -24.67
C GLU A 231 14.07 16.54 -25.88
N LEU A 232 13.13 17.30 -26.45
CA LEU A 232 12.43 16.98 -27.69
C LEU A 232 13.37 17.26 -28.88
N GLY A 233 14.40 16.43 -29.03
CA GLY A 233 15.25 16.45 -30.22
C GLY A 233 14.44 16.12 -31.49
N SER A 234 15.01 16.42 -32.66
CA SER A 234 14.42 16.06 -33.97
C SER A 234 14.25 14.55 -34.18
N ASP A 235 14.91 13.74 -33.35
CA ASP A 235 15.00 12.29 -33.51
C ASP A 235 14.14 11.56 -32.47
N ILE A 236 13.44 10.52 -32.93
CA ILE A 236 12.63 9.62 -32.09
C ILE A 236 13.58 8.78 -31.23
N LYS A 237 13.85 9.24 -30.00
CA LYS A 237 14.62 8.47 -29.03
C LYS A 237 13.78 7.34 -28.45
N GLN A 238 14.31 6.12 -28.47
CA GLN A 238 13.66 4.95 -27.86
C GLN A 238 13.39 5.11 -26.37
N ASP A 239 14.13 6.00 -25.68
CA ASP A 239 13.92 6.26 -24.27
C ASP A 239 12.80 7.29 -23.99
N SER A 240 12.36 8.02 -25.02
CA SER A 240 11.31 9.02 -24.85
C SER A 240 9.99 8.36 -24.48
N ILE A 241 9.36 8.81 -23.39
CA ILE A 241 8.03 8.36 -22.99
C ILE A 241 7.03 8.63 -24.10
N CYS A 242 7.14 9.78 -24.78
CA CYS A 242 6.23 10.12 -25.87
C CYS A 242 6.23 9.03 -26.94
N SER A 243 7.42 8.53 -27.32
CA SER A 243 7.57 7.43 -28.28
C SER A 243 7.03 6.10 -27.73
N LYS A 244 7.32 5.76 -26.47
CA LYS A 244 6.80 4.54 -25.81
C LYS A 244 5.27 4.58 -25.67
N MET A 245 4.68 5.74 -25.40
CA MET A 245 3.25 5.97 -25.29
C MET A 245 2.56 5.90 -26.66
N SER A 246 3.16 6.48 -27.71
CA SER A 246 2.69 6.29 -29.08
C SER A 246 2.70 4.82 -29.50
N LEU A 247 3.77 4.08 -29.16
CA LEU A 247 3.85 2.64 -29.43
C LEU A 247 2.76 1.85 -28.69
N LEU A 248 2.52 2.17 -27.41
CA LEU A 248 1.44 1.57 -26.62
C LEU A 248 0.07 1.80 -27.27
N LEU A 249 -0.21 3.02 -27.73
CA LEU A 249 -1.47 3.36 -28.39
C LEU A 249 -1.64 2.68 -29.75
N MET A 250 -0.53 2.49 -30.49
CA MET A 250 -0.56 1.73 -31.75
C MET A 250 -0.89 0.25 -31.51
N HIS A 251 -0.35 -0.34 -30.43
CA HIS A 251 -0.59 -1.74 -30.10
C HIS A 251 -2.01 -1.96 -29.54
N PHE A 252 -2.51 -1.02 -28.73
CA PHE A 252 -3.83 -1.09 -28.09
C PHE A 252 -4.76 0.03 -28.60
N PRO A 253 -5.40 -0.11 -29.78
CA PRO A 253 -6.21 0.95 -30.39
C PRO A 253 -7.47 1.31 -29.59
N ARG A 254 -7.88 0.43 -28.66
CA ARG A 254 -9.04 0.64 -27.77
C ARG A 254 -8.68 1.42 -26.50
N LEU A 255 -7.39 1.52 -26.17
CA LEU A 255 -6.91 2.23 -25.00
C LEU A 255 -7.09 3.74 -25.17
N ARG A 256 -7.73 4.37 -24.20
CA ARG A 256 -7.92 5.82 -24.14
C ARG A 256 -7.05 6.41 -23.06
N ILE A 257 -6.43 7.56 -23.31
CA ILE A 257 -5.64 8.28 -22.30
C ILE A 257 -6.47 9.45 -21.79
N LEU A 258 -6.59 9.56 -20.47
CA LEU A 258 -7.23 10.66 -19.76
C LEU A 258 -6.15 11.41 -19.00
N TRP A 259 -6.06 12.72 -19.24
CA TRP A 259 -5.13 13.59 -18.54
C TRP A 259 -5.87 14.36 -17.47
N SER A 260 -5.33 14.39 -16.25
CA SER A 260 -5.91 15.16 -15.16
C SER A 260 -4.86 15.96 -14.42
N ARG A 261 -5.10 17.27 -14.22
CA ARG A 261 -4.16 18.15 -13.51
C ARG A 261 -4.31 18.09 -11.99
N SER A 262 -5.38 17.47 -11.50
CA SER A 262 -5.63 17.32 -10.07
C SER A 262 -6.66 16.21 -9.80
N PRO A 263 -6.64 15.59 -8.61
CA PRO A 263 -7.67 14.63 -8.20
C PRO A 263 -9.11 15.19 -8.33
N TYR A 264 -9.30 16.49 -8.06
CA TYR A 264 -10.60 17.15 -8.19
C TYR A 264 -11.09 17.22 -9.64
N GLU A 265 -10.19 17.40 -10.60
CA GLU A 265 -10.53 17.34 -12.04
C GLU A 265 -10.83 15.91 -12.47
N THR A 266 -10.12 14.91 -11.92
CA THR A 266 -10.43 13.49 -12.13
C THR A 266 -11.86 13.16 -11.71
N VAL A 267 -12.32 13.66 -10.56
CA VAL A 267 -13.73 13.47 -10.13
C VAL A 267 -14.71 14.04 -11.16
N LYS A 268 -14.43 15.21 -11.72
CA LYS A 268 -15.29 15.81 -12.76
C LYS A 268 -15.31 14.92 -14.02
N ILE A 269 -14.16 14.40 -14.43
CA ILE A 269 -14.04 13.46 -15.56
C ILE A 269 -14.86 12.19 -15.27
N PHE A 270 -14.73 11.60 -14.09
CA PHE A 270 -15.49 10.40 -13.69
C PHE A 270 -17.00 10.68 -13.65
N LYS A 271 -17.41 11.85 -13.14
CA LYS A 271 -18.82 12.28 -13.19
C LYS A 271 -19.30 12.37 -14.64
N SER A 272 -18.56 13.02 -15.54
CA SER A 272 -18.94 13.15 -16.96
C SER A 272 -19.00 11.81 -17.67
N LEU A 273 -18.01 10.93 -17.47
CA LEU A 273 -17.99 9.58 -18.03
C LEU A 273 -19.17 8.74 -17.55
N LYS A 274 -19.68 9.01 -16.35
CA LYS A 274 -20.76 8.21 -15.78
C LYS A 274 -22.18 8.66 -16.17
N VAL A 275 -22.35 9.84 -16.78
CA VAL A 275 -23.68 10.35 -17.16
C VAL A 275 -24.38 9.43 -18.18
N ASN A 276 -23.61 8.85 -19.11
CA ASN A 276 -24.15 8.14 -20.28
C ASN A 276 -24.12 6.62 -20.16
N HIS A 277 -23.72 6.07 -19.00
CA HIS A 277 -23.44 4.65 -18.85
C HIS A 277 -24.11 4.04 -17.61
N GLY A 278 -24.45 2.76 -17.71
CA GLY A 278 -25.04 1.99 -16.61
C GLY A 278 -24.05 1.73 -15.48
N GLU A 279 -24.59 1.37 -14.32
CA GLU A 279 -23.82 1.09 -13.11
C GLU A 279 -23.03 -0.22 -13.24
N PRO A 280 -21.83 -0.30 -12.62
CA PRO A 280 -21.03 -1.52 -12.61
C PRO A 280 -21.62 -2.55 -11.63
N ASP A 281 -21.69 -3.80 -12.07
CA ASP A 281 -21.98 -4.94 -11.20
C ASP A 281 -20.70 -5.35 -10.45
N VAL A 282 -20.77 -5.36 -9.11
CA VAL A 282 -19.62 -5.63 -8.23
C VAL A 282 -19.14 -7.08 -8.38
N GLU A 283 -20.06 -8.02 -8.45
CA GLU A 283 -19.77 -9.47 -8.52
C GLU A 283 -19.02 -9.83 -9.82
N LYS A 284 -19.46 -9.30 -10.96
CA LYS A 284 -18.80 -9.52 -12.25
C LYS A 284 -17.38 -8.98 -12.27
N ALA A 285 -17.12 -7.85 -11.61
CA ALA A 285 -15.78 -7.27 -11.56
C ALA A 285 -14.77 -8.16 -10.80
N VAL A 286 -15.24 -8.98 -9.84
CA VAL A 286 -14.42 -9.98 -9.13
C VAL A 286 -14.20 -11.22 -10.00
N GLU A 287 -15.24 -11.70 -10.67
CA GLU A 287 -15.17 -12.91 -11.50
C GLU A 287 -14.26 -12.76 -12.73
N ILE A 288 -14.25 -11.56 -13.34
CA ILE A 288 -13.40 -11.24 -14.50
C ILE A 288 -11.90 -11.49 -14.20
N GLY A 289 -11.49 -11.36 -12.93
CA GLY A 289 -10.14 -11.69 -12.49
C GLY A 289 -9.86 -13.16 -12.25
N SER A 290 -10.89 -13.89 -11.82
CA SER A 290 -10.81 -15.32 -11.49
C SER A 290 -10.80 -16.16 -12.77
N ASN A 291 -11.42 -15.67 -13.84
CA ASN A 291 -11.45 -16.40 -15.11
C ASN A 291 -10.08 -16.48 -15.80
N GLU A 292 -9.10 -15.60 -15.51
CA GLU A 292 -7.72 -15.81 -15.99
C GLU A 292 -6.94 -16.84 -15.17
N SER A 293 -7.23 -16.95 -13.87
CA SER A 293 -6.71 -18.07 -13.06
C SER A 293 -7.31 -19.37 -13.60
N ILE A 294 -8.61 -19.38 -13.91
CA ILE A 294 -9.35 -20.51 -14.45
C ILE A 294 -8.99 -20.82 -15.92
N ASP A 295 -8.76 -19.86 -16.82
CA ASP A 295 -8.36 -20.13 -18.21
C ASP A 295 -6.90 -20.59 -18.30
N ASN A 296 -6.01 -20.08 -17.42
CA ASN A 296 -4.68 -20.68 -17.22
C ASN A 296 -4.78 -22.08 -16.56
N LEU A 297 -5.85 -22.37 -15.82
CA LEU A 297 -6.18 -23.69 -15.27
C LEU A 297 -6.78 -24.64 -16.32
N ILE A 298 -7.62 -24.15 -17.23
CA ILE A 298 -8.36 -24.95 -18.22
C ILE A 298 -7.43 -25.39 -19.36
N ILE A 299 -6.40 -24.60 -19.69
CA ILE A 299 -5.32 -25.05 -20.59
C ILE A 299 -4.43 -26.12 -19.92
N GLY A 300 -4.56 -26.34 -18.61
CA GLY A 300 -3.81 -27.34 -17.84
C GLY A 300 -4.67 -28.11 -16.86
N GLY A 301 -5.57 -28.96 -17.38
CA GLY A 301 -6.51 -29.78 -16.61
C GLY A 301 -5.96 -30.32 -15.27
N GLY A 302 -6.57 -29.86 -14.18
CA GLY A 302 -6.36 -30.33 -12.82
C GLY A 302 -7.16 -29.46 -11.85
N GLU A 303 -8.00 -30.10 -11.05
CA GLU A 303 -8.76 -29.50 -9.94
C GLU A 303 -7.79 -28.87 -8.93
N VAL A 304 -8.15 -27.70 -8.39
CA VAL A 304 -7.38 -26.98 -7.37
C VAL A 304 -7.78 -27.49 -5.99
N THR A 305 -6.84 -28.10 -5.29
CA THR A 305 -6.90 -28.38 -3.86
C THR A 305 -6.21 -27.25 -3.10
N ASP A 306 -6.69 -26.92 -1.90
CA ASP A 306 -6.25 -25.81 -1.00
C ASP A 306 -4.76 -25.85 -0.57
N GLU A 307 -3.93 -26.72 -1.15
CA GLU A 307 -2.49 -26.85 -0.89
C GLU A 307 -1.62 -25.89 -1.73
N ASP A 308 -2.19 -25.19 -2.70
CA ASP A 308 -1.46 -24.28 -3.60
C ASP A 308 -1.07 -22.93 -2.94
N GLU A 309 -1.73 -22.49 -1.86
CA GLU A 309 -1.41 -21.21 -1.20
C GLU A 309 -0.09 -21.26 -0.41
N ILE A 310 0.31 -22.41 0.11
CA ILE A 310 1.56 -22.57 0.88
C ILE A 310 2.78 -22.66 -0.06
N ASN A 311 2.57 -22.99 -1.34
CA ASN A 311 3.65 -23.22 -2.30
C ASN A 311 3.89 -22.07 -3.30
N GLU A 312 3.19 -20.93 -3.20
CA GLU A 312 3.42 -19.79 -4.10
C GLU A 312 4.87 -19.28 -4.01
N ALA A 313 5.41 -19.14 -2.80
CA ALA A 313 6.78 -18.67 -2.58
C ALA A 313 7.83 -19.64 -3.16
N ALA A 314 7.63 -20.95 -2.97
CA ALA A 314 8.52 -21.98 -3.53
C ALA A 314 8.43 -22.03 -5.06
N ARG A 315 7.22 -21.92 -5.61
CA ARG A 315 6.97 -21.91 -7.06
C ARG A 315 7.56 -20.68 -7.74
N ASP A 316 7.42 -19.50 -7.13
CA ASP A 316 8.04 -18.27 -7.64
C ASP A 316 9.58 -18.36 -7.56
N MET A 317 10.13 -18.92 -6.48
CA MET A 317 11.57 -19.19 -6.38
C MET A 317 12.06 -20.14 -7.49
N LEU A 318 11.31 -21.21 -7.80
CA LEU A 318 11.62 -22.13 -8.90
C LEU A 318 11.59 -21.43 -10.26
N LEU A 319 10.59 -20.58 -10.53
CA LEU A 319 10.49 -19.88 -11.81
C LEU A 319 11.63 -18.87 -12.05
N ARG A 320 12.30 -18.42 -10.99
CA ARG A 320 13.48 -17.54 -11.07
C ARG A 320 14.77 -18.32 -11.36
N LEU A 321 14.79 -19.63 -11.21
CA LEU A 321 15.98 -20.44 -11.48
C LEU A 321 16.24 -20.58 -12.99
N PRO A 322 17.52 -20.57 -13.40
CA PRO A 322 17.88 -20.51 -14.81
C PRO A 322 17.45 -21.77 -15.57
N GLY A 323 16.52 -21.60 -16.52
CA GLY A 323 16.04 -22.66 -17.39
C GLY A 323 14.80 -23.40 -16.88
N ILE A 324 14.26 -23.06 -15.71
CA ILE A 324 12.99 -23.60 -15.25
C ILE A 324 11.85 -22.91 -16.01
N ASN A 325 10.93 -23.73 -16.53
CA ASN A 325 9.72 -23.28 -17.21
C ASN A 325 8.50 -23.78 -16.43
N ARG A 326 7.32 -23.21 -16.64
CA ARG A 326 6.09 -23.58 -15.90
C ARG A 326 5.79 -25.09 -15.96
N ASN A 327 6.00 -25.70 -17.13
CA ASN A 327 5.79 -27.14 -17.34
C ASN A 327 6.80 -28.01 -16.58
N ASN A 328 8.03 -27.52 -16.46
CA ASN A 328 9.11 -28.22 -15.76
C ASN A 328 9.01 -28.03 -14.24
N ALA A 329 8.57 -26.85 -13.79
CA ALA A 329 8.37 -26.55 -12.38
C ALA A 329 7.36 -27.50 -11.74
N ARG A 330 6.26 -27.84 -12.44
CA ARG A 330 5.28 -28.82 -11.94
C ARG A 330 5.91 -30.19 -11.69
N ARG A 331 6.71 -30.69 -12.65
CA ARG A 331 7.43 -31.97 -12.50
C ARG A 331 8.44 -31.98 -11.34
N ILE A 332 9.00 -30.83 -11.00
CA ILE A 332 9.90 -30.69 -9.85
C ILE A 332 9.10 -30.77 -8.56
N ILE A 333 7.98 -30.04 -8.48
CA ILE A 333 7.10 -30.03 -7.29
C ILE A 333 6.54 -31.44 -7.02
N ASP A 334 6.17 -32.17 -8.07
CA ASP A 334 5.64 -33.54 -7.93
C ASP A 334 6.69 -34.54 -7.43
N ARG A 335 8.00 -34.24 -7.52
CA ARG A 335 9.09 -35.19 -7.20
C ARG A 335 10.00 -34.74 -6.05
N CYS A 336 10.02 -33.46 -5.71
CA CYS A 336 10.88 -32.91 -4.66
C CYS A 336 10.02 -32.14 -3.66
N ASP A 337 10.10 -32.56 -2.39
CA ASP A 337 9.35 -31.93 -1.30
C ASP A 337 10.01 -30.62 -0.85
N SER A 338 11.31 -30.45 -1.11
CA SER A 338 12.07 -29.25 -0.74
C SER A 338 13.08 -28.80 -1.80
N ILE A 339 13.32 -27.48 -1.86
CA ILE A 339 14.36 -26.88 -2.71
C ILE A 339 15.77 -27.33 -2.27
N ALA A 340 15.95 -27.67 -0.99
CA ALA A 340 17.21 -28.21 -0.48
C ALA A 340 17.53 -29.58 -1.13
N GLU A 341 16.53 -30.44 -1.25
CA GLU A 341 16.66 -31.74 -1.91
C GLU A 341 17.02 -31.56 -3.40
N LEU A 342 16.36 -30.61 -4.08
CA LEU A 342 16.68 -30.29 -5.48
C LEU A 342 18.14 -29.84 -5.68
N ALA A 343 18.74 -29.16 -4.69
CA ALA A 343 20.13 -28.72 -4.75
C ALA A 343 21.14 -29.87 -4.51
N GLU A 344 20.73 -30.90 -3.77
CA GLU A 344 21.57 -32.06 -3.44
C GLU A 344 21.54 -33.16 -4.53
N MET A 345 20.53 -33.17 -5.40
CA MET A 345 20.38 -34.17 -6.47
C MET A 345 21.59 -34.26 -7.42
N SER A 346 21.77 -35.47 -7.96
CA SER A 346 22.86 -35.73 -8.90
C SER A 346 22.59 -35.11 -10.28
N ARG A 347 23.66 -34.93 -11.07
CA ARG A 347 23.56 -34.35 -12.41
C ARG A 347 22.66 -35.18 -13.32
N ASP A 348 22.62 -36.49 -13.15
CA ASP A 348 21.89 -37.38 -14.04
C ASP A 348 20.39 -37.42 -13.68
N ASP A 349 20.04 -37.35 -12.39
CA ASP A 349 18.65 -37.21 -11.96
C ASP A 349 18.02 -35.89 -12.42
N LEU A 350 18.80 -34.79 -12.35
CA LEU A 350 18.36 -33.48 -12.87
C LEU A 350 18.19 -33.47 -14.39
N LYS A 351 19.00 -34.24 -15.14
CA LYS A 351 18.83 -34.36 -16.60
C LYS A 351 17.60 -35.18 -16.96
N GLU A 352 17.29 -36.23 -16.21
CA GLU A 352 16.09 -37.05 -16.42
C GLU A 352 14.83 -36.18 -16.22
N LEU A 353 14.84 -35.31 -15.21
CA LEU A 353 13.69 -34.47 -14.88
C LEU A 353 13.48 -33.29 -15.84
N LEU A 354 14.56 -32.58 -16.18
CA LEU A 354 14.48 -31.26 -16.82
C LEU A 354 14.98 -31.25 -18.27
N GLY A 355 15.55 -32.37 -18.72
CA GLY A 355 16.27 -32.47 -19.98
C GLY A 355 17.75 -32.07 -19.87
N PRO A 356 18.56 -32.44 -20.87
CA PRO A 356 20.02 -32.41 -20.78
C PRO A 356 20.60 -31.00 -20.62
N LEU A 357 20.02 -30.01 -21.30
CA LEU A 357 20.52 -28.63 -21.29
C LEU A 357 20.10 -27.87 -20.02
N THR A 358 18.84 -28.01 -19.61
CA THR A 358 18.29 -27.31 -18.45
C THR A 358 18.83 -27.89 -17.14
N GLY A 359 18.87 -29.22 -17.03
CA GLY A 359 19.45 -29.88 -15.85
C GLY A 359 20.93 -29.50 -15.64
N GLN A 360 21.71 -29.36 -16.72
CA GLN A 360 23.09 -28.90 -16.63
C GLN A 360 23.21 -27.44 -16.18
N LYS A 361 22.32 -26.54 -16.63
CA LYS A 361 22.31 -25.14 -16.20
C LYS A 361 21.99 -25.01 -14.72
N LEU A 362 20.98 -25.73 -14.22
CA LEU A 362 20.62 -25.73 -12.80
C LEU A 362 21.72 -26.31 -11.93
N PHE A 363 22.28 -27.46 -12.32
CA PHE A 363 23.38 -28.08 -11.58
C PHE A 363 24.60 -27.15 -11.50
N THR A 364 24.92 -26.47 -12.61
CA THR A 364 26.00 -25.48 -12.63
C THR A 364 25.66 -24.30 -11.72
N PHE A 365 24.42 -23.82 -11.71
CA PHE A 365 23.99 -22.70 -10.88
C PHE A 365 24.15 -22.99 -9.38
N PHE A 366 23.66 -24.13 -8.89
CA PHE A 366 23.76 -24.48 -7.46
C PHE A 366 25.20 -24.67 -6.99
N ARG A 367 26.10 -25.16 -7.86
CA ARG A 367 27.50 -25.46 -7.51
C ARG A 367 28.49 -24.40 -7.97
N LYS A 368 28.03 -23.34 -8.63
CA LYS A 368 28.88 -22.22 -9.02
C LYS A 368 29.28 -21.49 -7.76
N LYS A 369 30.54 -21.65 -7.35
CA LYS A 369 31.14 -20.81 -6.32
C LYS A 369 31.01 -19.36 -6.76
N ILE A 370 30.44 -18.52 -5.91
CA ILE A 370 30.43 -17.08 -6.11
C ILE A 370 31.89 -16.64 -6.00
N ALA A 371 32.52 -16.37 -7.14
CA ALA A 371 33.86 -15.78 -7.17
C ALA A 371 33.70 -14.31 -6.76
N GLY A 372 33.73 -14.05 -5.45
CA GLY A 372 33.50 -12.71 -4.91
C GLY A 372 33.15 -12.67 -3.43
N THR A 373 33.99 -13.28 -2.59
CA THR A 373 34.33 -12.81 -1.23
C THR A 373 35.73 -13.26 -0.92
#